data_AF-A0A1V2CIC5-F1
#
_entry.id   AF-A0A1V2CIC5-F1
#
_cell.length_a   1.000
_cell.length_b   1.000
_cell.length_c   1.000
_cell.angle_alpha   90.00
_cell.angle_beta   90.00
_cell.angle_gamma   90.00
#
_symmetry.space_group_name_H-M   'P 1'
#
loop_
_entity.id
_entity.type
_entity.pdbx_description
1 polymer ?
#
loop_
_entity_poly.entity_id
_entity_poly.type
_entity_poly.pdbx_seq_one_letter_code
_entity_poly.pdbx_strand_id
1 'polypeptide(L)'
;MRYKQILILFVILLKSSFSIGQEPDSLVVEKIESGKTIKKFVNKKIESFDVEMYAMNYGNVLSFSKINDTIFIKNADESNAIIKVFVKNNKETRELIYKKKQLLYVGSIDFDLNNLPPSSSIISKLSNNVVESYVSKSDLESIAYDDNRDFEKSFKLFGRLDISYKPTTIELIFNSFADFFSKEDALLKIYSSKYAQQYAKEYQEKHKEETIPLFISFVQTNEVSEIKNGIIWTKKDDKNGIYNIYHENKIVKSEVKSLEEVQNIIVEYTESIYKD
;
A
#
# COMPACT_ATOMS: atom_id res chain seq x y z
N MET A 1 29.42 36.30 56.84
CA MET A 1 28.08 36.39 56.20
C MET A 1 28.10 36.44 54.66
N ARG A 2 29.26 36.33 53.98
CA ARG A 2 29.37 36.40 52.51
C ARG A 2 29.40 35.06 51.76
N TYR A 3 29.60 33.93 52.43
CA TYR A 3 29.66 32.60 51.78
C TYR A 3 28.28 31.95 51.55
N LYS A 4 27.25 32.30 52.35
CA LYS A 4 25.89 31.76 52.17
C LYS A 4 25.14 32.38 50.99
N GLN A 5 25.47 33.61 50.58
CA GLN A 5 24.84 34.27 49.43
C GLN A 5 25.39 33.79 48.08
N ILE A 6 26.66 33.35 48.02
CA ILE A 6 27.28 32.83 46.80
C ILE A 6 26.75 31.42 46.47
N LEU A 7 26.48 30.59 47.49
CA LEU A 7 25.96 29.24 47.29
C LEU A 7 24.51 29.24 46.76
N ILE A 8 23.70 30.22 47.17
CA ILE A 8 22.30 30.36 46.72
C ILE A 8 22.23 30.83 45.26
N LEU A 9 23.15 31.70 44.81
CA LEU A 9 23.22 32.11 43.40
C LEU A 9 23.61 30.94 42.47
N PHE A 10 24.48 30.04 42.93
CA PHE A 10 24.93 28.88 42.15
C PHE A 10 23.83 27.82 41.97
N VAL A 11 22.96 27.64 42.98
CA VAL A 11 21.81 26.71 42.91
C VAL A 11 20.68 27.24 42.02
N ILE A 12 20.51 28.57 41.92
CA ILE A 12 19.51 29.18 41.02
C ILE A 12 19.97 29.09 39.55
N LEU A 13 21.27 29.23 39.27
CA LEU A 13 21.84 29.08 37.92
C LEU A 13 21.86 27.63 37.41
N LEU A 14 21.85 26.64 38.30
CA LEU A 14 21.75 25.22 37.93
C LEU A 14 20.30 24.77 37.65
N LYS A 15 19.29 25.53 38.10
CA LYS A 15 17.88 25.26 37.74
C LYS A 15 17.44 25.87 36.42
N SER A 16 18.25 26.74 35.80
CA SER A 16 18.00 27.27 34.46
C SER A 16 18.54 26.41 33.31
N SER A 17 19.22 25.30 33.60
CA SER A 17 19.90 24.46 32.59
C SER A 17 19.26 23.09 32.37
N PHE A 18 18.13 22.80 33.01
CA PHE A 18 17.31 21.61 32.74
C PHE A 18 15.92 22.02 32.20
N SER A 19 15.90 22.84 31.15
CA SER A 19 14.88 22.64 30.13
C SER A 19 15.38 21.49 29.26
N ILE A 20 15.00 20.26 29.62
CA ILE A 20 14.94 19.18 28.65
C ILE A 20 14.10 19.73 27.51
N GLY A 21 14.72 19.93 26.35
CA GLY A 21 14.08 20.44 25.16
C GLY A 21 12.98 19.49 24.70
N GLN A 22 11.77 19.69 25.21
CA GLN A 22 10.58 19.46 24.42
C GLN A 22 10.52 20.64 23.45
N GLU A 23 11.13 20.47 22.26
CA GLU A 23 10.72 21.27 21.11
C GLU A 23 9.20 21.13 20.99
N PRO A 24 8.45 22.24 20.92
CA PRO A 24 7.00 22.17 20.80
C PRO A 24 6.63 21.36 19.56
N ASP A 25 5.50 20.67 19.64
CA ASP A 25 4.86 20.03 18.49
C ASP A 25 4.91 21.00 17.31
N SER A 26 5.67 20.64 16.27
CA SER A 26 5.96 21.54 15.17
C SER A 26 5.05 21.22 14.00
N LEU A 27 4.41 22.26 13.46
CA LEU A 27 3.72 22.21 12.18
C LEU A 27 4.69 22.67 11.11
N VAL A 28 4.98 21.79 10.15
CA VAL A 28 5.84 22.09 9.00
C VAL A 28 4.96 22.13 7.76
N VAL A 29 5.01 23.24 7.03
CA VAL A 29 4.27 23.43 5.79
C VAL A 29 5.26 23.50 4.63
N GLU A 30 5.16 22.55 3.70
CA GLU A 30 5.98 22.50 2.49
C GLU A 30 5.09 22.78 1.27
N LYS A 31 5.48 23.74 0.41
CA LYS A 31 4.79 23.96 -0.87
C LYS A 31 5.27 22.93 -1.89
N ILE A 32 4.33 22.46 -2.72
CA ILE A 32 4.59 21.62 -3.89
C ILE A 32 3.93 22.27 -5.10
N GLU A 33 4.35 21.91 -6.33
CA GLU A 33 3.95 22.58 -7.58
C GLU A 33 2.45 22.90 -7.69
N SER A 34 1.58 22.02 -7.19
CA SER A 34 0.12 22.18 -7.22
C SER A 34 -0.55 22.14 -5.85
N GLY A 35 0.14 22.54 -4.78
CA GLY A 35 -0.44 22.54 -3.44
C GLY A 35 0.55 22.70 -2.28
N LYS A 36 0.25 22.04 -1.16
CA LYS A 36 1.11 21.99 0.02
C LYS A 36 0.93 20.67 0.78
N THR A 37 1.98 20.27 1.48
CA THR A 37 1.88 19.28 2.56
C THR A 37 1.99 19.98 3.91
N ILE A 38 1.23 19.51 4.89
CA ILE A 38 1.24 20.02 6.26
C ILE A 38 1.54 18.84 7.17
N LYS A 39 2.72 18.80 7.78
CA LYS A 39 3.16 17.71 8.66
C LYS A 39 3.11 18.18 10.11
N LYS A 40 2.47 17.38 10.97
CA LYS A 40 2.47 17.58 12.43
C LYS A 40 3.45 16.62 13.08
N PHE A 41 4.41 17.16 13.82
CA PHE A 41 5.40 16.37 14.56
C PHE A 41 5.10 16.37 16.05
N VAL A 42 5.24 15.20 16.69
CA VAL A 42 5.25 15.02 18.14
C VAL A 42 6.48 14.21 18.49
N ASN A 43 7.33 14.70 19.40
CA ASN A 43 8.59 14.05 19.78
C ASN A 43 9.47 13.66 18.56
N LYS A 44 9.60 14.58 17.59
CA LYS A 44 10.37 14.39 16.33
C LYS A 44 9.86 13.28 15.40
N LYS A 45 8.66 12.74 15.64
CA LYS A 45 8.00 11.77 14.76
C LYS A 45 6.78 12.41 14.11
N ILE A 46 6.51 12.06 12.85
CA ILE A 46 5.28 12.50 12.18
C ILE A 46 4.10 11.79 12.85
N GLU A 47 3.14 12.56 13.34
CA GLU A 47 1.88 12.06 13.91
C GLU A 47 0.76 12.06 12.87
N SER A 48 0.67 13.15 12.10
CA SER A 48 -0.27 13.31 10.99
C SER A 48 0.37 14.13 9.89
N PHE A 49 -0.13 13.97 8.66
CA PHE A 49 0.13 14.92 7.61
C PHE A 49 -1.08 15.08 6.68
N ASP A 50 -1.28 16.30 6.19
CA ASP A 50 -2.30 16.61 5.20
C ASP A 50 -1.63 16.94 3.87
N VAL A 51 -2.29 16.55 2.79
CA VAL A 51 -1.93 16.90 1.42
C VAL A 51 -3.09 17.69 0.85
N GLU A 52 -2.89 19.00 0.69
CA GLU A 52 -3.84 19.88 0.02
C GLU A 52 -3.33 20.19 -1.37
N MET A 53 -4.08 19.87 -2.42
CA MET A 53 -3.72 20.24 -3.78
C MET A 53 -4.88 20.87 -4.55
N TYR A 54 -4.51 21.88 -5.32
CA TYR A 54 -5.38 22.72 -6.14
C TYR A 54 -4.91 22.59 -7.59
N ALA A 55 -5.07 21.41 -8.19
CA ALA A 55 -4.79 21.23 -9.62
C ALA A 55 -6.01 21.71 -10.43
N MET A 56 -5.80 22.28 -11.62
CA MET A 56 -6.85 22.86 -12.46
C MET A 56 -8.06 21.90 -12.57
N ASN A 57 -9.16 22.26 -11.88
CA ASN A 57 -10.45 21.55 -11.77
C ASN A 57 -10.52 20.30 -10.86
N TYR A 58 -9.51 20.04 -10.01
CA TYR A 58 -9.54 18.92 -9.07
C TYR A 58 -8.95 19.36 -7.71
N GLY A 59 -9.83 19.77 -6.80
CA GLY A 59 -9.48 19.93 -5.38
C GLY A 59 -9.44 18.56 -4.71
N ASN A 60 -8.33 18.24 -4.05
CA ASN A 60 -8.21 17.07 -3.19
C ASN A 60 -7.54 17.49 -1.89
N VAL A 61 -8.19 17.19 -0.78
CA VAL A 61 -7.59 17.25 0.54
C VAL A 61 -7.55 15.83 1.08
N LEU A 62 -6.34 15.27 1.17
CA LEU A 62 -6.09 13.96 1.74
C LEU A 62 -5.49 14.15 3.14
N SER A 63 -6.13 13.57 4.13
CA SER A 63 -5.64 13.56 5.51
C SER A 63 -5.11 12.19 5.86
N PHE A 64 -3.86 12.16 6.31
CA PHE A 64 -3.18 10.98 6.80
C PHE A 64 -2.94 11.14 8.29
N SER A 65 -3.49 10.23 9.08
CA SER A 65 -3.34 10.24 10.54
C SER A 65 -2.89 8.88 11.03
N LYS A 66 -1.90 8.86 11.91
CA LYS A 66 -1.48 7.63 12.57
C LYS A 66 -2.08 7.59 13.96
N ILE A 67 -2.90 6.57 14.22
CA ILE A 67 -3.49 6.32 15.54
C ILE A 67 -3.07 4.90 15.94
N ASN A 68 -2.22 4.79 16.96
CA ASN A 68 -1.58 3.53 17.36
C ASN A 68 -0.86 2.89 16.15
N ASP A 69 -1.13 1.60 15.90
CA ASP A 69 -0.52 0.81 14.84
C ASP A 69 -1.32 0.84 13.52
N THR A 70 -2.07 1.92 13.26
CA THR A 70 -2.89 2.07 12.06
C THR A 70 -2.80 3.48 11.50
N ILE A 71 -2.60 3.56 10.19
CA ILE A 71 -2.72 4.79 9.41
C ILE A 71 -4.12 4.85 8.83
N PHE A 72 -4.78 5.99 9.02
CA PHE A 72 -6.07 6.31 8.43
C PHE A 72 -5.86 7.36 7.36
N ILE A 73 -6.34 7.06 6.16
CA ILE A 73 -6.33 7.98 5.03
C ILE A 73 -7.77 8.32 4.69
N LYS A 74 -8.07 9.61 4.61
CA LYS A 74 -9.41 10.13 4.29
C LYS A 74 -9.30 11.19 3.21
N ASN A 75 -10.28 11.22 2.31
CA ASN A 75 -10.48 12.34 1.42
C ASN A 75 -11.58 13.25 2.00
N ALA A 76 -11.36 14.56 2.03
CA ALA A 76 -12.31 15.51 2.60
C ALA A 76 -13.68 15.49 1.91
N ASP A 77 -13.73 15.17 0.61
CA ASP A 77 -14.98 15.13 -0.16
C ASP A 77 -15.74 13.79 -0.02
N GLU A 78 -15.09 12.76 0.54
CA GLU A 78 -15.60 11.38 0.60
C GLU A 78 -15.68 10.91 2.06
N SER A 79 -16.50 11.60 2.85
CA SER A 79 -16.58 11.40 4.31
C SER A 79 -16.94 9.96 4.74
N ASN A 80 -17.60 9.21 3.87
CA ASN A 80 -18.01 7.83 4.10
C ASN A 80 -16.91 6.80 3.80
N ALA A 81 -15.84 7.22 3.11
CA ALA A 81 -14.74 6.37 2.67
C ALA A 81 -13.50 6.57 3.55
N ILE A 82 -12.89 5.47 4.00
CA ILE A 82 -11.69 5.46 4.82
C ILE A 82 -10.78 4.35 4.32
N ILE A 83 -9.52 4.66 4.06
CA ILE A 83 -8.49 3.63 3.88
C ILE A 83 -7.80 3.43 5.23
N LYS A 84 -7.77 2.19 5.70
CA LYS A 84 -6.93 1.78 6.83
C LYS A 84 -5.69 1.09 6.29
N VAL A 85 -4.53 1.44 6.83
CA VAL A 85 -3.27 0.74 6.57
C VAL A 85 -2.69 0.29 7.90
N PHE A 86 -2.33 -0.98 7.99
CA PHE A 86 -1.78 -1.60 9.20
C PHE A 86 -0.77 -2.69 8.84
N VAL A 87 -0.04 -3.17 9.83
CA VAL A 87 0.93 -4.25 9.66
C VAL A 87 0.35 -5.55 10.19
N LYS A 88 0.36 -6.59 9.38
CA LYS A 88 -0.04 -7.96 9.74
C LYS A 88 1.08 -8.91 9.34
N ASN A 89 1.57 -9.74 10.26
CA ASN A 89 2.70 -10.64 10.04
C ASN A 89 3.94 -9.93 9.45
N ASN A 90 4.27 -8.75 9.98
CA ASN A 90 5.33 -7.87 9.49
C ASN A 90 5.16 -7.36 8.04
N LYS A 91 3.99 -7.52 7.42
CA LYS A 91 3.72 -7.05 6.05
C LYS A 91 2.61 -6.01 6.02
N GLU A 92 2.68 -5.12 5.04
CA GLU A 92 1.65 -4.09 4.83
C GLU A 92 0.32 -4.73 4.44
N THR A 93 -0.76 -4.26 5.05
CA THR A 93 -2.14 -4.61 4.75
C THR A 93 -2.99 -3.35 4.70
N ARG A 94 -3.95 -3.32 3.77
CA ARG A 94 -4.85 -2.19 3.56
C ARG A 94 -6.29 -2.63 3.38
N GLU A 95 -7.19 -1.84 3.93
CA GLU A 95 -8.63 -2.00 3.79
C GLU A 95 -9.24 -0.70 3.25
N LEU A 96 -10.12 -0.80 2.26
CA LEU A 96 -11.02 0.29 1.90
C LEU A 96 -12.36 0.03 2.59
N ILE A 97 -12.75 0.95 3.46
CA ILE A 97 -14.01 0.91 4.21
C ILE A 97 -14.92 1.99 3.69
N TYR A 98 -16.16 1.64 3.40
CA TYR A 98 -17.21 2.56 2.96
C TYR A 98 -18.48 2.34 3.77
N LYS A 99 -19.06 3.41 4.34
CA LYS A 99 -20.26 3.33 5.20
C LYS A 99 -20.15 2.24 6.29
N LYS A 100 -18.95 2.14 6.89
CA LYS A 100 -18.57 1.16 7.93
C LYS A 100 -18.49 -0.31 7.47
N LYS A 101 -18.59 -0.59 6.18
CA LYS A 101 -18.36 -1.93 5.59
C LYS A 101 -17.00 -1.98 4.90
N GLN A 102 -16.28 -3.08 5.04
CA GLN A 102 -15.04 -3.30 4.28
C GLN A 102 -15.40 -3.70 2.85
N LEU A 103 -15.05 -2.86 1.88
CA LEU A 103 -15.26 -3.14 0.46
C LEU A 103 -14.11 -3.88 -0.17
N LEU A 104 -12.88 -3.47 0.15
CA LEU A 104 -11.67 -4.04 -0.42
C LEU A 104 -10.67 -4.32 0.69
N TYR A 105 -9.91 -5.39 0.47
CA TYR A 105 -8.76 -5.75 1.27
C TYR A 105 -7.62 -6.09 0.32
N VAL A 106 -6.41 -5.60 0.61
CA VAL A 106 -5.19 -6.02 -0.05
C VAL A 106 -4.08 -6.16 0.99
N GLY A 107 -3.29 -7.21 0.93
CA GLY A 107 -2.16 -7.40 1.83
C GLY A 107 -1.03 -8.13 1.14
N SER A 108 0.22 -7.85 1.53
CA SER A 108 1.31 -8.75 1.15
C SER A 108 1.32 -9.97 2.06
N ILE A 109 1.62 -11.14 1.48
CA ILE A 109 1.69 -12.42 2.19
C ILE A 109 2.97 -13.16 1.83
N ASP A 110 3.33 -14.15 2.63
CA ASP A 110 4.21 -15.23 2.16
C ASP A 110 3.33 -16.28 1.48
N PHE A 111 3.66 -16.64 0.24
CA PHE A 111 2.88 -17.62 -0.50
C PHE A 111 3.23 -19.03 -0.02
N ASP A 112 2.28 -19.67 0.66
CA ASP A 112 2.38 -21.04 1.13
C ASP A 112 1.13 -21.81 0.72
N LEU A 113 1.32 -22.80 -0.16
CA LEU A 113 0.24 -23.64 -0.67
C LEU A 113 -0.51 -24.40 0.43
N ASN A 114 0.13 -24.63 1.59
CA ASN A 114 -0.49 -25.34 2.71
C ASN A 114 -1.24 -24.40 3.66
N ASN A 115 -1.10 -23.08 3.49
CA ASN A 115 -1.64 -22.07 4.40
C ASN A 115 -2.15 -20.84 3.63
N LEU A 116 -2.96 -21.08 2.60
CA LEU A 116 -3.54 -19.99 1.81
C LEU A 116 -4.65 -19.28 2.61
N PRO A 117 -4.82 -17.96 2.47
CA PRO A 117 -5.95 -17.25 3.07
C PRO A 117 -7.29 -17.69 2.43
N PRO A 118 -8.35 -17.91 3.21
CA PRO A 118 -9.65 -18.36 2.68
C PRO A 118 -10.38 -17.25 1.94
N SER A 119 -11.25 -17.61 1.00
CA SER A 119 -12.11 -16.72 0.21
C SER A 119 -11.35 -15.51 -0.33
N SER A 120 -10.22 -15.76 -0.99
CA SER A 120 -9.30 -14.72 -1.45
C SER A 120 -8.86 -14.94 -2.88
N SER A 121 -8.53 -13.84 -3.56
CA SER A 121 -7.69 -13.86 -4.74
C SER A 121 -6.23 -13.63 -4.31
N ILE A 122 -5.30 -14.35 -4.92
CA ILE A 122 -3.88 -14.26 -4.61
C ILE A 122 -3.14 -14.15 -5.93
N ILE A 123 -2.25 -13.17 -6.02
CA ILE A 123 -1.37 -13.00 -7.16
C ILE A 123 0.08 -13.00 -6.69
N SER A 124 0.92 -13.74 -7.40
CA SER A 124 2.37 -13.73 -7.15
C SER A 124 3.11 -13.38 -8.42
N LYS A 125 4.17 -12.59 -8.26
CA LYS A 125 5.07 -12.19 -9.34
C LYS A 125 6.52 -12.34 -8.90
N LEU A 126 7.40 -12.61 -9.86
CA LEU A 126 8.85 -12.61 -9.69
C LEU A 126 9.39 -11.27 -10.19
N SER A 127 10.05 -10.52 -9.32
CA SER A 127 10.70 -9.25 -9.64
C SER A 127 12.09 -9.24 -9.03
N ASN A 128 13.13 -9.01 -9.83
CA ASN A 128 14.53 -8.99 -9.37
C ASN A 128 14.91 -10.24 -8.53
N ASN A 129 14.51 -11.44 -9.00
CA ASN A 129 14.68 -12.72 -8.30
C ASN A 129 13.98 -12.84 -6.94
N VAL A 130 13.05 -11.94 -6.61
CA VAL A 130 12.25 -11.99 -5.40
C VAL A 130 10.79 -12.28 -5.76
N VAL A 131 10.19 -13.23 -5.04
CA VAL A 131 8.77 -13.53 -5.17
C VAL A 131 7.98 -12.56 -4.30
N GLU A 132 7.14 -11.77 -4.94
CA GLU A 132 6.21 -10.84 -4.30
C GLU A 132 4.81 -11.43 -4.41
N SER A 133 4.12 -11.57 -3.28
CA SER A 133 2.77 -12.17 -3.24
C SER A 133 1.81 -11.27 -2.51
N TYR A 134 0.62 -11.15 -3.09
CA TYR A 134 -0.43 -10.28 -2.61
C TYR A 134 -1.75 -11.04 -2.57
N VAL A 135 -2.46 -10.87 -1.47
CA VAL A 135 -3.84 -11.33 -1.32
C VAL A 135 -4.78 -10.15 -1.52
N SER A 136 -5.93 -10.39 -2.13
CA SER A 136 -7.02 -9.43 -2.24
C SER A 136 -8.37 -10.07 -1.95
N LYS A 137 -9.27 -9.26 -1.40
CA LYS A 137 -10.71 -9.57 -1.24
C LYS A 137 -11.53 -8.37 -1.67
N SER A 138 -12.69 -8.63 -2.25
CA SER A 138 -13.61 -7.61 -2.75
C SER A 138 -15.04 -7.98 -2.37
N ASP A 139 -15.78 -6.99 -1.89
CA ASP A 139 -17.22 -7.04 -1.63
C ASP A 139 -17.91 -5.84 -2.31
N LEU A 140 -17.48 -5.52 -3.54
CA LEU A 140 -18.05 -4.43 -4.33
C LEU A 140 -19.52 -4.68 -4.71
N GLU A 141 -19.96 -5.93 -4.73
CA GLU A 141 -21.37 -6.28 -5.00
C GLU A 141 -22.31 -5.79 -3.91
N SER A 142 -21.87 -5.76 -2.63
CA SER A 142 -22.68 -5.29 -1.50
C SER A 142 -23.14 -3.83 -1.60
N ILE A 143 -22.55 -3.07 -2.53
CA ILE A 143 -22.83 -1.66 -2.79
C ILE A 143 -23.17 -1.39 -4.27
N ALA A 144 -23.42 -2.42 -5.07
CA ALA A 144 -23.70 -2.27 -6.51
C ALA A 144 -24.92 -1.38 -6.81
N TYR A 145 -25.89 -1.34 -5.89
CA TYR A 145 -27.13 -0.56 -5.96
C TYR A 145 -27.09 0.73 -5.13
N ASP A 146 -25.92 1.15 -4.66
CA ASP A 146 -25.78 2.44 -4.00
C ASP A 146 -25.68 3.53 -5.08
N ASP A 147 -26.73 4.31 -5.29
CA ASP A 147 -26.71 5.39 -6.29
C ASP A 147 -25.78 6.55 -5.89
N ASN A 148 -25.34 6.59 -4.62
CA ASN A 148 -24.51 7.65 -4.07
C ASN A 148 -23.08 7.20 -3.79
N ARG A 149 -22.43 6.48 -4.72
CA ARG A 149 -21.03 6.04 -4.59
C ARG A 149 -20.05 7.22 -4.59
N ASP A 150 -19.86 7.82 -3.42
CA ASP A 150 -18.93 8.90 -3.13
C ASP A 150 -17.60 8.36 -2.58
N PHE A 151 -16.93 7.46 -3.33
CA PHE A 151 -15.62 6.91 -2.93
C PHE A 151 -14.64 6.71 -4.09
N GLU A 152 -14.91 7.28 -5.28
CA GLU A 152 -14.08 7.09 -6.48
C GLU A 152 -12.62 7.52 -6.26
N LYS A 153 -12.39 8.63 -5.54
CA LYS A 153 -11.05 9.12 -5.23
C LYS A 153 -10.33 8.17 -4.29
N SER A 154 -11.01 7.75 -3.22
CA SER A 154 -10.50 6.77 -2.26
C SER A 154 -10.22 5.42 -2.91
N PHE A 155 -11.05 4.98 -3.85
CA PHE A 155 -10.83 3.77 -4.63
C PHE A 155 -9.56 3.86 -5.49
N LYS A 156 -9.39 4.96 -6.22
CA LYS A 156 -8.18 5.21 -7.04
C LYS A 156 -6.92 5.25 -6.16
N LEU A 157 -6.99 5.95 -5.03
CA LEU A 157 -5.90 6.01 -4.06
C LEU A 157 -5.56 4.63 -3.51
N PHE A 158 -6.56 3.86 -3.08
CA PHE A 158 -6.39 2.50 -2.58
C PHE A 158 -5.71 1.58 -3.60
N GLY A 159 -6.15 1.63 -4.86
CA GLY A 159 -5.64 0.76 -5.92
C GLY A 159 -4.26 1.15 -6.46
N ARG A 160 -3.83 2.41 -6.31
CA ARG A 160 -2.60 2.94 -6.91
C ARG A 160 -1.50 3.31 -5.92
N LEU A 161 -1.79 3.32 -4.62
CA LEU A 161 -0.73 3.34 -3.63
C LEU A 161 0.06 2.03 -3.71
N ASP A 162 1.38 2.11 -3.77
CA ASP A 162 2.23 0.92 -3.72
C ASP A 162 2.05 0.19 -2.38
N ILE A 163 2.14 -1.14 -2.43
CA ILE A 163 2.10 -1.98 -1.23
C ILE A 163 3.45 -2.68 -1.05
N SER A 164 4.08 -2.48 0.10
CA SER A 164 5.36 -3.13 0.39
C SER A 164 5.18 -4.63 0.58
N TYR A 165 5.96 -5.43 -0.15
CA TYR A 165 6.06 -6.87 0.08
C TYR A 165 7.11 -7.24 1.14
N LYS A 166 8.02 -6.30 1.43
CA LYS A 166 9.12 -6.49 2.39
C LYS A 166 8.60 -6.41 3.82
N PRO A 167 9.26 -7.09 4.78
CA PRO A 167 9.05 -6.84 6.19
C PRO A 167 9.10 -5.34 6.50
N THR A 168 8.10 -4.82 7.20
CA THR A 168 7.91 -3.39 7.41
C THR A 168 7.29 -3.09 8.78
N THR A 169 7.27 -1.82 9.16
CA THR A 169 6.60 -1.29 10.35
C THR A 169 5.64 -0.18 9.95
N ILE A 170 4.69 0.15 10.84
CA ILE A 170 3.75 1.23 10.58
C ILE A 170 4.46 2.58 10.40
N GLU A 171 5.56 2.82 11.14
CA GLU A 171 6.39 4.02 10.98
C GLU A 171 7.02 4.10 9.59
N LEU A 172 7.57 2.99 9.08
CA LEU A 172 8.22 2.96 7.77
C LEU A 172 7.20 3.22 6.66
N ILE A 173 6.02 2.59 6.75
CA ILE A 173 4.93 2.85 5.80
C ILE A 173 4.51 4.33 5.86
N PHE A 174 4.30 4.86 7.06
CA PHE A 174 3.82 6.23 7.23
C PHE A 174 4.81 7.27 6.68
N ASN A 175 6.10 7.08 6.97
CA ASN A 175 7.15 7.93 6.41
C ASN A 175 7.24 7.79 4.89
N SER A 176 7.12 6.57 4.36
CA SER A 176 7.10 6.33 2.91
C SER A 176 5.94 7.06 2.22
N PHE A 177 4.76 7.14 2.85
CA PHE A 177 3.66 7.93 2.31
C PHE A 177 3.96 9.43 2.35
N ALA A 178 4.50 9.94 3.47
CA ALA A 178 4.89 11.35 3.56
C ALA A 178 5.93 11.71 2.47
N ASP A 179 6.93 10.85 2.25
CA ASP A 179 7.98 11.03 1.23
C ASP A 179 7.41 10.95 -0.19
N PHE A 180 6.47 10.04 -0.44
CA PHE A 180 5.77 9.94 -1.72
C PHE A 180 4.99 11.23 -2.02
N PHE A 181 4.18 11.71 -1.07
CA PHE A 181 3.31 12.87 -1.24
C PHE A 181 4.03 14.23 -1.13
N SER A 182 5.28 14.26 -0.68
CA SER A 182 6.15 15.44 -0.81
C SER A 182 6.64 15.68 -2.24
N LYS A 183 6.44 14.73 -3.18
CA LYS A 183 6.81 14.89 -4.59
C LYS A 183 5.72 15.63 -5.38
N GLU A 184 6.13 16.48 -6.31
CA GLU A 184 5.22 17.34 -7.10
C GLU A 184 4.17 16.56 -7.89
N ASP A 185 4.54 15.38 -8.39
CA ASP A 185 3.70 14.56 -9.28
C ASP A 185 2.92 13.43 -8.57
N ALA A 186 2.96 13.37 -7.24
CA ALA A 186 2.41 12.25 -6.45
C ALA A 186 0.93 11.99 -6.73
N LEU A 187 0.09 13.03 -6.72
CA LEU A 187 -1.34 12.87 -7.03
C LEU A 187 -1.60 12.61 -8.51
N LEU A 188 -0.75 13.07 -9.43
CA LEU A 188 -0.91 12.75 -10.86
C LEU A 188 -0.71 11.24 -11.08
N LYS A 189 0.26 10.63 -10.39
CA LYS A 189 0.45 9.18 -10.37
C LYS A 189 -0.77 8.43 -9.83
N ILE A 190 -1.46 9.00 -8.84
CA ILE A 190 -2.65 8.39 -8.26
C ILE A 190 -3.92 8.65 -9.09
N TYR A 191 -4.13 9.82 -9.65
CA TYR A 191 -5.45 10.20 -10.20
C TYR A 191 -5.48 10.33 -11.72
N SER A 192 -4.36 10.62 -12.39
CA SER A 192 -4.30 10.71 -13.85
C SER A 192 -3.84 9.39 -14.45
N SER A 193 -4.77 8.62 -15.04
CA SER A 193 -4.45 7.32 -15.67
C SER A 193 -3.38 7.44 -16.75
N LYS A 194 -3.44 8.51 -17.58
CA LYS A 194 -2.44 8.76 -18.62
C LYS A 194 -1.06 9.04 -18.03
N TYR A 195 -1.00 9.86 -16.98
CA TYR A 195 0.27 10.18 -16.30
C TYR A 195 0.83 8.95 -15.59
N ALA A 196 -0.02 8.17 -14.92
CA ALA A 196 0.37 6.92 -14.27
C ALA A 196 1.00 5.93 -15.27
N GLN A 197 0.39 5.77 -16.44
CA GLN A 197 0.92 4.91 -17.52
C GLN A 197 2.24 5.43 -18.08
N GLN A 198 2.32 6.74 -18.34
CA GLN A 198 3.55 7.37 -18.83
C GLN A 198 4.68 7.22 -17.80
N TYR A 199 4.41 7.53 -16.52
CA TYR A 199 5.37 7.37 -15.44
C TYR A 199 5.83 5.92 -15.29
N ALA A 200 4.92 4.95 -15.33
CA ALA A 200 5.28 3.53 -15.28
C ALA A 200 6.23 3.15 -16.43
N LYS A 201 5.96 3.65 -17.64
CA LYS A 201 6.82 3.44 -18.81
C LYS A 201 8.18 4.12 -18.66
N GLU A 202 8.22 5.38 -18.26
CA GLU A 202 9.45 6.14 -18.05
C GLU A 202 10.30 5.56 -16.91
N TYR A 203 9.67 5.06 -15.85
CA TYR A 203 10.36 4.37 -14.76
C TYR A 203 11.03 3.09 -15.25
N GLN A 204 10.32 2.28 -16.03
CA GLN A 204 10.88 1.07 -16.68
C GLN A 204 12.07 1.42 -17.59
N GLU A 205 11.95 2.47 -18.40
CA GLU A 205 13.01 2.93 -19.31
C GLU A 205 14.23 3.50 -18.56
N LYS A 206 13.99 4.32 -17.54
CA LYS A 206 15.03 5.06 -16.78
C LYS A 206 15.79 4.16 -15.81
N HIS A 207 15.14 3.15 -15.24
CA HIS A 207 15.77 2.30 -14.23
C HIS A 207 16.33 1.01 -14.80
N LYS A 208 16.21 0.77 -16.11
CA LYS A 208 16.65 -0.48 -16.75
C LYS A 208 16.34 -1.66 -15.82
N GLU A 209 15.12 -1.70 -15.25
CA GLU A 209 14.78 -2.78 -14.33
C GLU A 209 15.11 -4.08 -15.06
N GLU A 210 16.07 -4.82 -14.51
CA GLU A 210 16.72 -5.93 -15.21
C GLU A 210 15.72 -7.06 -15.55
N THR A 211 14.48 -6.99 -15.07
CA THR A 211 13.36 -7.84 -15.52
C THR A 211 12.02 -7.14 -15.28
N ILE A 212 11.16 -7.10 -16.31
CA ILE A 212 9.72 -6.83 -16.13
C ILE A 212 9.18 -7.86 -15.13
N PRO A 213 8.38 -7.48 -14.10
CA PRO A 213 7.85 -8.45 -13.16
C PRO A 213 7.04 -9.53 -13.90
N LEU A 214 7.44 -10.78 -13.75
CA LEU A 214 6.80 -11.91 -14.41
C LEU A 214 5.82 -12.56 -13.44
N PHE A 215 4.55 -12.69 -13.82
CA PHE A 215 3.56 -13.38 -13.00
C PHE A 215 3.92 -14.87 -12.91
N ILE A 216 3.87 -15.41 -11.70
CA ILE A 216 4.09 -16.83 -11.44
C ILE A 216 2.82 -17.52 -10.94
N SER A 217 1.84 -16.78 -10.41
CA SER A 217 0.56 -17.36 -10.03
C SER A 217 -0.59 -16.35 -10.01
N PHE A 218 -1.79 -16.88 -10.25
CA PHE A 218 -3.07 -16.28 -9.91
C PHE A 218 -3.97 -17.37 -9.34
N VAL A 219 -4.45 -17.22 -8.10
CA VAL A 219 -5.18 -18.25 -7.36
C VAL A 219 -6.41 -17.63 -6.69
N GLN A 220 -7.55 -18.29 -6.79
CA GLN A 220 -8.75 -18.02 -6.01
C GLN A 220 -8.96 -19.17 -5.02
N THR A 221 -9.17 -18.86 -3.75
CA THR A 221 -9.41 -19.85 -2.69
C THR A 221 -10.87 -19.91 -2.29
N ASN A 222 -11.32 -21.08 -1.83
CA ASN A 222 -12.63 -21.26 -1.22
C ASN A 222 -12.61 -20.88 0.28
N GLU A 223 -13.75 -21.04 0.96
CA GLU A 223 -13.92 -20.69 2.38
C GLU A 223 -13.04 -21.51 3.34
N VAL A 224 -12.54 -22.67 2.89
CA VAL A 224 -11.69 -23.58 3.67
C VAL A 224 -10.22 -23.52 3.23
N SER A 225 -9.81 -22.44 2.55
CA SER A 225 -8.42 -22.20 2.13
C SER A 225 -7.86 -23.11 1.03
N GLU A 226 -8.69 -23.92 0.37
CA GLU A 226 -8.26 -24.71 -0.79
C GLU A 226 -8.29 -23.86 -2.06
N ILE A 227 -7.44 -24.20 -3.04
CA ILE A 227 -7.48 -23.58 -4.36
C ILE A 227 -8.79 -23.95 -5.03
N LYS A 228 -9.71 -22.99 -5.20
CA LYS A 228 -10.91 -23.19 -6.01
C LYS A 228 -10.51 -23.19 -7.48
N ASN A 229 -9.92 -22.11 -7.96
CA ASN A 229 -9.44 -21.95 -9.33
C ASN A 229 -8.06 -21.31 -9.29
N GLY A 230 -7.16 -21.64 -10.21
CA GLY A 230 -5.91 -20.90 -10.29
C GLY A 230 -4.93 -21.42 -11.33
N ILE A 231 -3.91 -20.64 -11.58
CA ILE A 231 -2.73 -21.02 -12.34
C ILE A 231 -1.51 -20.77 -11.48
N ILE A 232 -0.62 -21.76 -11.38
CA ILE A 232 0.63 -21.65 -10.62
C ILE A 232 1.76 -22.24 -11.47
N TRP A 233 2.80 -21.44 -11.69
CA TRP A 233 4.09 -21.87 -12.22
C TRP A 233 5.08 -22.10 -11.07
N THR A 234 5.75 -23.25 -11.09
CA THR A 234 6.77 -23.61 -10.11
C THR A 234 8.06 -23.93 -10.83
N LYS A 235 9.14 -23.22 -10.48
CA LYS A 235 10.47 -23.43 -11.04
C LYS A 235 10.89 -24.89 -10.86
N LYS A 236 11.38 -25.51 -11.93
CA LYS A 236 11.94 -26.88 -11.91
C LYS A 236 13.44 -26.86 -12.17
N ASP A 237 13.88 -26.02 -13.09
CA ASP A 237 15.28 -25.79 -13.46
C ASP A 237 15.49 -24.32 -13.86
N ASP A 238 16.68 -23.96 -14.33
CA ASP A 238 17.04 -22.57 -14.65
C ASP A 238 16.33 -21.99 -15.86
N LYS A 239 15.70 -22.82 -16.70
CA LYS A 239 14.98 -22.38 -17.91
C LYS A 239 13.50 -22.68 -17.85
N ASN A 240 13.09 -23.70 -17.10
CA ASN A 240 11.74 -24.22 -17.12
C ASN A 240 11.14 -24.39 -15.73
N GLY A 241 9.82 -24.40 -15.70
CA GLY A 241 9.02 -24.83 -14.58
C GLY A 241 7.85 -25.66 -15.03
N ILE A 242 7.08 -26.12 -14.05
CA ILE A 242 5.79 -26.77 -14.29
C ILE A 242 4.73 -25.73 -14.00
N TYR A 243 3.85 -25.46 -14.96
CA TYR A 243 2.62 -24.73 -14.66
C TYR A 243 1.47 -25.71 -14.50
N ASN A 244 0.64 -25.45 -13.49
CA ASN A 244 -0.56 -26.19 -13.18
C ASN A 244 -1.76 -25.26 -13.28
N ILE A 245 -2.83 -25.69 -13.96
CA ILE A 245 -4.13 -25.05 -13.90
C ILE A 245 -5.03 -25.86 -12.98
N TYR A 246 -5.62 -25.19 -12.01
CA TYR A 246 -6.55 -25.72 -11.02
C TYR A 246 -7.96 -25.29 -11.36
N HIS A 247 -8.89 -26.23 -11.26
CA HIS A 247 -10.32 -25.98 -11.33
C HIS A 247 -11.04 -26.86 -10.30
N GLU A 248 -11.87 -26.24 -9.49
CA GLU A 248 -12.55 -26.84 -8.34
C GLU A 248 -11.62 -27.79 -7.57
N ASN A 249 -10.50 -27.26 -7.04
CA ASN A 249 -9.46 -27.96 -6.26
C ASN A 249 -8.65 -29.08 -6.95
N LYS A 250 -8.86 -29.32 -8.24
CA LYS A 250 -8.12 -30.33 -9.00
C LYS A 250 -7.22 -29.71 -10.05
N ILE A 251 -6.05 -30.30 -10.26
CA ILE A 251 -5.19 -29.96 -11.39
C ILE A 251 -5.83 -30.53 -12.66
N VAL A 252 -6.26 -29.66 -13.57
CA VAL A 252 -6.85 -30.02 -14.87
C VAL A 252 -5.85 -29.93 -16.01
N LYS A 253 -4.73 -29.22 -15.82
CA LYS A 253 -3.63 -29.12 -16.78
C LYS A 253 -2.30 -29.03 -16.05
N SER A 254 -1.29 -29.76 -16.54
CA SER A 254 0.08 -29.72 -16.03
C SER A 254 1.06 -29.88 -17.18
N GLU A 255 1.92 -28.88 -17.42
CA GLU A 255 2.85 -28.87 -18.54
C GLU A 255 4.17 -28.17 -18.14
N VAL A 256 5.26 -28.55 -18.79
CA VAL A 256 6.57 -27.92 -18.62
C VAL A 256 6.72 -26.77 -19.60
N LYS A 257 6.95 -25.55 -19.10
CA LYS A 257 7.16 -24.34 -19.90
C LYS A 257 8.11 -23.37 -19.20
N SER A 258 8.76 -22.50 -19.97
CA SER A 258 9.51 -21.37 -19.42
C SER A 258 8.56 -20.38 -18.75
N LEU A 259 9.09 -19.52 -17.87
CA LEU A 259 8.27 -18.49 -17.22
C LEU A 259 7.75 -17.46 -18.24
N GLU A 260 8.56 -17.13 -19.24
CA GLU A 260 8.22 -16.21 -20.33
C GLU A 260 7.05 -16.75 -21.17
N GLU A 261 7.07 -18.04 -21.51
CA GLU A 261 5.97 -18.67 -22.26
C GLU A 261 4.65 -18.67 -21.48
N VAL A 262 4.72 -18.71 -20.15
CA VAL A 262 3.54 -18.82 -19.28
C VAL A 262 2.88 -17.46 -19.04
N GLN A 263 3.54 -16.33 -19.34
CA GLN A 263 2.97 -15.00 -19.10
C GLN A 263 1.64 -14.79 -19.82
N ASN A 264 1.57 -15.10 -21.12
CA ASN A 264 0.34 -14.97 -21.89
C ASN A 264 -0.74 -15.94 -21.38
N ILE A 265 -0.35 -17.14 -20.96
CA ILE A 265 -1.28 -18.14 -20.41
C ILE A 265 -1.91 -17.62 -19.11
N ILE A 266 -1.13 -17.01 -18.22
CA ILE A 266 -1.65 -16.43 -16.97
C ILE A 266 -2.59 -15.26 -17.26
N VAL A 267 -2.24 -14.38 -18.20
CA VAL A 267 -3.08 -13.24 -18.58
C VAL A 267 -4.41 -13.73 -19.15
N GLU A 268 -4.38 -14.62 -20.15
CA GLU A 268 -5.58 -15.19 -20.77
C GLU A 268 -6.47 -15.90 -19.75
N TYR A 269 -5.88 -16.69 -18.86
CA TYR A 269 -6.59 -17.37 -17.77
C TYR A 269 -7.24 -16.39 -16.79
N THR A 270 -6.53 -15.32 -16.44
CA THR A 270 -7.06 -14.30 -15.51
C THR A 270 -8.23 -13.57 -16.15
N GLU A 271 -8.13 -13.22 -17.43
CA GLU A 271 -9.22 -12.58 -18.17
C GLU A 271 -10.46 -13.46 -18.31
N SER A 272 -10.30 -14.77 -18.49
CA SER A 272 -11.46 -15.68 -18.63
C SER A 272 -12.29 -15.72 -17.35
N ILE A 273 -11.67 -15.64 -16.18
CA ILE A 273 -12.36 -15.65 -14.88
C ILE A 273 -13.30 -14.45 -14.69
N TYR A 274 -13.03 -13.32 -15.34
CA TYR A 274 -13.85 -12.10 -15.23
C TYR A 274 -14.85 -11.93 -16.40
N LYS A 275 -14.88 -12.86 -17.35
CA LYS A 275 -15.80 -12.84 -18.51
C LYS A 275 -17.04 -13.71 -18.29
N ASP A 276 -17.02 -14.60 -17.30
CA ASP A 276 -18.14 -15.43 -16.85
C ASP A 276 -18.89 -14.78 -15.67
#